data_AF-G7GFJ5-F1
#
_entry.id   AF-G7GFJ5-F1
#
_cell.length_a   1.000
_cell.length_b   1.000
_cell.length_c   1.000
_cell.angle_alpha   90.00
_cell.angle_beta   90.00
_cell.angle_gamma   90.00
#
_symmetry.space_group_name_H-M   'P 1'
#
loop_
_entity.id
_entity.type
_entity.pdbx_description
1 polymer ?
#
loop_
_entity_poly.entity_id
_entity_poly.type
_entity_poly.pdbx_seq_one_letter_code
_entity_poly.pdbx_strand_id
1 'polypeptide(L)'
;MGKHLGVAYNLRLPQELKDKIAESAKELNRSMNADIVARLEESFEQKSFNKLDEVPLEELLAVVMKKLEKNSLSLTREEIARAKEFSKKSGET
;
A
#
# COMPACT_ATOMS: atom_id res chain seq x y z
N MET A 1 -21.42 16.97 -0.69
CA MET A 1 -21.43 17.98 0.39
C MET A 1 -20.47 17.52 1.48
N GLY A 2 -19.62 18.44 1.96
CA GLY A 2 -18.30 18.18 2.55
C GLY A 2 -18.30 17.37 3.86
N LYS A 3 -17.61 16.22 3.85
CA LYS A 3 -17.37 15.38 5.03
C LYS A 3 -16.10 15.74 5.81
N HIS A 4 -15.32 16.73 5.36
CA HIS A 4 -14.02 17.09 5.96
C HIS A 4 -14.02 18.46 6.67
N LEU A 5 -15.16 18.93 7.17
CA LEU A 5 -15.27 20.20 7.94
C LEU A 5 -14.89 20.05 9.44
N GLY A 6 -14.44 18.86 9.86
CA GLY A 6 -14.08 18.59 11.24
C GLY A 6 -12.69 19.09 11.58
N VAL A 7 -12.62 20.20 12.33
CA VAL A 7 -11.44 20.71 13.06
C VAL A 7 -10.22 21.03 12.19
N ALA A 8 -9.90 22.32 12.08
CA ALA A 8 -8.64 22.75 11.48
C ALA A 8 -7.46 22.38 12.41
N TYR A 9 -6.58 21.49 11.93
CA TYR A 9 -5.35 21.13 12.63
C TYR A 9 -4.17 21.93 12.07
N ASN A 10 -3.47 22.67 12.94
CA ASN A 10 -2.31 23.45 12.53
C ASN A 10 -1.05 22.57 12.49
N LEU A 11 -0.76 22.03 11.30
CA LEU A 11 0.36 21.13 11.07
C LEU A 11 1.68 21.93 10.93
N ARG A 12 2.67 21.63 11.78
CA ARG A 12 4.03 22.20 11.63
C ARG A 12 4.85 21.28 10.73
N LEU A 13 5.18 21.76 9.54
CA LEU A 13 5.97 21.03 8.54
C LEU A 13 7.27 21.79 8.23
N PRO A 14 8.39 21.09 7.99
CA PRO A 14 9.55 21.68 7.34
C PRO A 14 9.18 22.26 5.98
N GLN A 15 9.85 23.35 5.58
CA GLN A 15 9.57 24.07 4.33
C GLN A 15 9.64 23.13 3.12
N GLU A 16 10.69 22.31 3.03
CA GLU A 16 10.87 21.33 1.94
C GLU A 16 9.70 20.36 1.81
N LEU A 17 9.13 19.91 2.94
CA LEU A 17 8.01 18.97 2.94
C LEU A 17 6.72 19.66 2.49
N LYS A 18 6.51 20.91 2.92
CA LYS A 18 5.38 21.72 2.47
C LYS A 18 5.42 21.94 0.95
N ASP A 19 6.60 22.22 0.40
CA ASP A 19 6.76 22.47 -1.04
C ASP A 19 6.49 21.20 -1.85
N LYS A 20 6.97 20.03 -1.39
CA LYS A 20 6.63 18.72 -2.00
C LYS A 20 5.13 18.43 -2.02
N ILE A 21 4.43 18.72 -0.92
CA ILE A 21 2.97 18.54 -0.84
C ILE A 21 2.27 19.53 -1.77
N ALA A 22 2.76 20.77 -1.88
CA ALA A 22 2.20 21.79 -2.77
C ALA A 22 2.30 21.37 -4.24
N GLU A 23 3.44 20.83 -4.65
CA GLU A 23 3.69 20.34 -6.01
C GLU A 23 2.80 19.13 -6.30
N SER A 24 2.80 18.12 -5.43
CA SER A 24 1.95 16.94 -5.58
C SER A 24 0.46 17.27 -5.66
N ALA A 25 -0.02 18.23 -4.85
CA ALA A 25 -1.40 18.67 -4.87
C ALA A 25 -1.78 19.33 -6.22
N LYS A 26 -0.86 20.11 -6.81
CA LYS A 26 -1.04 20.71 -8.14
C LYS A 26 -1.13 19.64 -9.23
N GLU A 27 -0.21 18.66 -9.22
CA GLU A 27 -0.20 17.56 -10.18
C GLU A 27 -1.50 16.74 -10.13
N LEU A 28 -2.00 16.50 -8.92
CA LEU A 28 -3.22 15.72 -8.66
C LEU A 28 -4.51 16.56 -8.74
N ASN A 29 -4.42 17.83 -9.15
CA ASN A 29 -5.55 18.76 -9.27
C ASN A 29 -6.43 18.83 -7.99
N ARG A 30 -5.80 18.82 -6.82
CA ARG A 30 -6.49 18.86 -5.52
C ARG A 30 -5.92 19.94 -4.60
N SER A 31 -6.65 20.30 -3.54
CA SER A 31 -6.14 21.24 -2.55
C SER A 31 -5.03 20.59 -1.72
N MET A 32 -4.11 21.39 -1.19
CA MET A 32 -3.05 20.92 -0.29
C MET A 32 -3.61 20.13 0.90
N ASN A 33 -4.73 20.60 1.48
CA ASN A 33 -5.38 19.90 2.58
C ASN A 33 -5.97 18.55 2.13
N ALA A 34 -6.58 18.49 0.94
CA ALA A 34 -7.08 17.23 0.38
C ALA A 34 -5.94 16.24 0.09
N ASP A 35 -4.77 16.73 -0.32
CA ASP A 35 -3.57 15.90 -0.52
C ASP A 35 -3.06 15.30 0.80
N ILE A 36 -2.97 16.11 1.84
CA ILE A 36 -2.58 15.68 3.19
C ILE A 36 -3.56 14.63 3.73
N VAL A 37 -4.86 14.90 3.65
CA VAL A 37 -5.90 13.98 4.14
C VAL A 37 -5.81 12.65 3.39
N ALA A 38 -5.76 12.66 2.06
CA ALA A 38 -5.69 11.44 1.27
C ALA A 38 -4.43 10.61 1.58
N ARG A 39 -3.28 11.26 1.79
CA ARG A 39 -2.04 10.56 2.17
C ARG A 39 -2.14 9.93 3.56
N LEU A 40 -2.78 10.63 4.51
CA LEU A 40 -3.01 10.08 5.84
C LEU A 40 -3.99 8.91 5.78
N GLU A 41 -5.10 9.04 5.06
CA GLU A 41 -6.07 7.96 4.84
C GLU A 41 -5.37 6.75 4.20
N GLU A 42 -4.58 6.96 3.14
CA GLU A 42 -3.79 5.90 2.50
C GLU A 42 -2.82 5.24 3.50
N SER A 43 -2.19 6.00 4.38
CA SER A 43 -1.28 5.44 5.40
C SER A 43 -1.99 4.51 6.40
N PHE A 44 -3.28 4.75 6.66
CA PHE A 44 -4.10 3.88 7.50
C PHE A 44 -4.76 2.74 6.71
N GLU A 45 -5.04 2.95 5.42
CA GLU A 45 -5.61 1.94 4.51
C GLU A 45 -4.58 0.96 3.96
N GLN A 46 -3.30 1.33 3.95
CA GLN A 46 -2.19 0.40 3.77
C GLN A 46 -2.19 -0.59 4.94
N LYS A 47 -3.12 -1.56 4.86
CA LYS A 47 -3.06 -2.82 5.59
C LYS A 47 -1.67 -3.34 5.36
N SER A 48 -0.87 -3.25 6.42
CA SER A 48 0.52 -3.61 6.39
C SER A 48 0.61 -5.00 5.79
N PHE A 49 1.34 -5.17 4.68
CA PHE A 49 1.75 -6.49 4.22
C PHE A 49 2.53 -7.24 5.31
N ASN A 50 2.93 -6.54 6.38
CA ASN A 50 3.51 -7.04 7.61
C ASN A 50 2.59 -7.97 8.44
N LYS A 51 1.33 -8.18 8.03
CA LYS A 51 0.38 -9.10 8.69
C LYS A 51 -0.06 -10.25 7.80
N LEU A 52 0.71 -10.60 6.76
CA LEU A 52 0.39 -11.76 5.93
C LEU A 52 0.31 -13.05 6.76
N ASP A 53 1.06 -13.15 7.86
CA ASP A 53 1.01 -14.27 8.81
C ASP A 53 -0.31 -14.39 9.57
N GLU A 54 -1.09 -13.30 9.65
CA GLU A 54 -2.42 -13.29 10.29
C GLU A 54 -3.55 -13.62 9.29
N VAL A 55 -3.25 -13.68 7.98
CA VAL A 55 -4.24 -13.95 6.94
C VAL A 55 -4.35 -15.48 6.72
N PRO A 56 -5.57 -16.06 6.71
CA PRO A 56 -5.76 -17.47 6.39
C PRO A 56 -5.14 -17.85 5.04
N LEU A 57 -4.53 -19.03 4.98
CA LEU A 57 -3.84 -19.52 3.78
C LEU A 57 -4.78 -19.56 2.56
N GLU A 58 -6.05 -19.91 2.78
CA GLU A 58 -7.07 -20.01 1.73
C GLU A 58 -7.32 -18.65 1.08
N GLU A 59 -7.39 -17.58 1.87
CA GLU A 59 -7.57 -16.22 1.36
C GLU A 59 -6.34 -15.75 0.57
N LEU A 60 -5.14 -16.08 1.06
CA LEU A 60 -3.89 -15.78 0.34
C LEU A 60 -3.83 -16.49 -1.01
N LEU A 61 -4.16 -17.78 -1.05
CA LEU A 61 -4.18 -18.57 -2.28
C LEU A 61 -5.21 -18.02 -3.28
N ALA A 62 -6.40 -17.62 -2.81
CA ALA A 62 -7.41 -17.00 -3.67
C ALA A 62 -6.90 -15.70 -4.31
N VAL A 63 -6.21 -14.85 -3.55
CA VAL A 63 -5.61 -13.61 -4.07
C VAL A 63 -4.49 -13.91 -5.07
N VAL A 64 -3.64 -14.90 -4.81
CA VAL A 64 -2.57 -15.32 -5.72
C VAL A 64 -3.16 -15.82 -7.04
N MET A 65 -4.13 -16.72 -7.01
CA MET A 65 -4.78 -17.25 -8.22
C MET A 65 -5.43 -16.13 -9.05
N LYS A 66 -6.16 -15.21 -8.41
CA LYS A 66 -6.76 -14.06 -9.09
C LYS A 66 -5.71 -13.19 -9.78
N LYS A 67 -4.54 -12.99 -9.17
CA LYS A 67 -3.44 -12.22 -9.78
C LYS A 67 -2.79 -12.97 -10.94
N LEU A 68 -2.60 -14.28 -10.83
CA LEU A 68 -2.06 -15.11 -11.90
C LEU A 68 -2.98 -15.07 -13.13
N GLU A 69 -4.28 -15.26 -12.94
CA GLU A 69 -5.28 -15.15 -14.01
C GLU A 69 -5.27 -13.78 -14.68
N LYS A 70 -5.25 -12.69 -13.90
CA LYS A 70 -5.19 -11.33 -14.44
C LYS A 70 -3.96 -11.09 -15.33
N ASN A 71 -2.86 -11.78 -15.05
CA ASN A 71 -1.61 -11.66 -15.81
C ASN A 71 -1.40 -12.80 -16.81
N SER A 72 -2.38 -13.70 -16.99
CA SER A 72 -2.27 -14.90 -17.82
C SER A 72 -1.06 -15.78 -17.47
N LEU A 73 -0.70 -15.83 -16.20
CA LEU A 73 0.41 -16.62 -15.67
C LEU A 73 -0.12 -17.90 -15.02
N SER A 74 0.74 -18.92 -14.95
CA SER A 74 0.47 -20.16 -14.21
C SER A 74 1.68 -20.50 -13.34
N LEU A 75 1.45 -21.21 -12.25
CA LEU A 75 2.53 -21.71 -11.40
C LEU A 75 2.82 -23.17 -11.73
N THR A 76 4.05 -23.44 -12.12
CA THR A 76 4.59 -24.78 -12.31
C THR A 76 5.15 -25.33 -11.00
N ARG A 77 5.31 -26.66 -10.93
CA ARG A 77 5.94 -27.33 -9.78
C ARG A 77 7.36 -26.82 -9.52
N GLU A 78 8.10 -26.47 -10.58
CA GLU A 78 9.45 -25.92 -10.50
C GLU A 78 9.47 -24.52 -9.91
N GLU A 79 8.50 -23.66 -10.28
CA GLU A 79 8.37 -22.31 -9.71
C GLU A 79 7.99 -22.35 -8.23
N ILE A 80 7.14 -23.29 -7.83
CA ILE A 80 6.80 -23.53 -6.42
C ILE A 80 8.03 -23.99 -5.64
N ALA A 81 8.83 -24.89 -6.21
CA ALA A 81 10.09 -25.35 -5.59
C ALA A 81 11.08 -24.18 -5.40
N ARG A 82 11.26 -23.33 -6.42
CA ARG A 82 12.10 -22.13 -6.33
C ARG A 82 11.61 -21.13 -5.28
N ALA A 83 10.30 -20.92 -5.19
CA ALA A 83 9.71 -20.04 -4.18
C ALA A 83 9.93 -20.56 -2.75
N LYS A 84 9.86 -21.89 -2.56
CA LYS A 84 10.15 -22.54 -1.28
C LYS A 84 11.60 -22.34 -0.83
N GLU A 85 12.56 -22.40 -1.76
CA GLU A 85 13.96 -22.13 -1.46
C GLU A 85 14.22 -20.66 -1.10
N PHE A 86 13.49 -19.73 -1.75
CA PHE A 86 13.59 -18.30 -1.46
C PHE A 86 13.09 -17.97 -0.05
N SER A 87 11.96 -18.55 0.35
CA SER A 87 11.40 -18.40 1.71
C SER A 87 12.34 -18.94 2.80
N LYS A 88 13.08 -20.02 2.51
CA LYS A 88 14.06 -20.59 3.44
C LYS A 88 15.27 -19.67 3.65
N LYS A 89 15.74 -18.98 2.61
CA LYS A 89 16.88 -18.04 2.68
C LYS A 89 16.55 -16.73 3.38
N SER A 90 15.29 -16.26 3.30
CA SER A 90 14.85 -15.01 3.95
C SER A 90 14.62 -15.12 5.46
N GLY A 91 14.59 -16.32 6.03
CA GLY A 91 14.42 -16.55 7.47
C GLY A 91 15.72 -16.76 8.25
N GLU A 92 16.89 -16.70 7.60
CA GLU A 92 18.22 -16.96 8.20
C GLU A 92 19.05 -15.69 8.47
N THR A 93 18.48 -14.50 8.35
CA THR A 93 19.13 -13.19 8.64
C THR A 93 18.32 -12.37 9.62
#